data_AF-A0A5K1URK8-F1
#
_entry.id   AF-A0A5K1URK8-F1
#
_cell.length_a   1.000
_cell.length_b   1.000
_cell.length_c   1.000
_cell.angle_alpha   90.00
_cell.angle_beta   90.00
_cell.angle_gamma   90.00
#
_symmetry.space_group_name_H-M   'P 1'
#
loop_
_entity.id
_entity.type
_entity.pdbx_description
1 polymer ?
#
loop_
_entity_poly.entity_id
_entity_poly.type
_entity_poly.pdbx_seq_one_letter_code
_entity_poly.pdbx_strand_id
1 'polypeptide(L)'
;MMSPRALLLALLCLYLHRWTVEAINLKLLIDGNTYTMLYESKKVKFSDLDILNIMFHSNQVKHCGNSVICYLLKISSTDIENMNYVVRHIDISYNRPLKYENVYKIIGGVTSYGVTSMKITLFGVGSTMKGEEEVKGESGEQSNDRSGEGSDEEDSMMEMLRMNLLHDNTKKRRQIRKEKSIDKLLNQLGDEHQNITEAINMKNPLLQEIASKKNCINYFSVVYTLVKVDDKGEKSVIDDSFKNEHTPMSADQLNEVVKVFC
;
A
#
# COMPACT_ATOMS: atom_id res chain seq x y z
N MET A 1 9.57 -34.69 22.83
CA MET A 1 8.16 -34.26 22.67
C MET A 1 8.04 -32.86 23.22
N MET A 2 7.63 -31.87 22.42
CA MET A 2 7.44 -30.50 22.92
C MET A 2 6.22 -30.45 23.85
N SER A 3 6.35 -29.73 24.97
CA SER A 3 5.25 -29.47 25.89
C SER A 3 4.13 -28.69 25.17
N PRO A 4 2.85 -28.99 25.43
CA PRO A 4 1.72 -28.23 24.89
C PRO A 4 1.81 -26.72 25.13
N ARG A 5 2.42 -26.31 26.25
CA ARG A 5 2.66 -24.90 26.58
C ARG A 5 3.72 -24.26 25.69
N ALA A 6 4.77 -25.01 25.34
CA ALA A 6 5.79 -24.54 24.40
C ALA A 6 5.25 -24.42 22.98
N LEU A 7 4.33 -25.32 22.58
CA LEU A 7 3.64 -25.24 21.30
C LEU A 7 2.71 -24.00 21.23
N LEU A 8 1.98 -23.72 22.32
CA LEU A 8 1.09 -22.57 22.41
C LEU A 8 1.86 -21.26 22.40
N LEU A 9 3.00 -21.19 23.10
CA LEU A 9 3.90 -20.04 23.08
C LEU A 9 4.54 -19.85 21.70
N ALA A 10 4.97 -20.93 21.04
CA ALA A 10 5.50 -20.86 19.68
C ALA A 10 4.45 -20.40 18.66
N LEU A 11 3.21 -20.87 18.79
CA LEU A 11 2.09 -20.39 17.98
C LEU A 11 1.76 -18.92 18.25
N LEU A 12 1.81 -18.48 19.51
CA LEU A 12 1.65 -17.08 19.88
C LEU A 12 2.79 -16.23 19.29
N CYS A 13 4.04 -16.66 19.42
CA CYS A 13 5.19 -15.99 18.82
C CYS A 13 5.10 -15.94 17.30
N LEU A 14 4.65 -17.01 16.62
CA LEU A 14 4.43 -17.01 15.17
C LEU A 14 3.24 -16.12 14.77
N TYR A 15 2.21 -16.03 15.60
CA TYR A 15 1.05 -15.16 15.39
C TYR A 15 1.43 -13.68 15.54
N LEU A 16 2.23 -13.36 16.56
CA LEU A 16 2.79 -12.03 16.79
C LEU A 16 3.83 -11.65 15.73
N HIS A 17 4.66 -12.61 15.29
CA HIS A 17 5.67 -12.37 14.25
C HIS A 17 5.06 -12.18 12.85
N ARG A 18 3.84 -12.68 12.62
CA ARG A 18 3.10 -12.43 11.36
C ARG A 18 2.62 -10.98 11.19
N TRP A 19 2.79 -10.13 12.19
CA TRP A 19 2.40 -8.71 12.12
C TRP A 19 3.50 -7.80 11.57
N THR A 20 4.71 -8.29 11.35
CA THR A 20 5.81 -7.45 10.85
C THR A 20 5.86 -7.45 9.33
N VAL A 21 4.87 -6.81 8.71
CA VAL A 21 5.12 -6.03 7.49
C VAL A 21 5.03 -4.59 7.97
N GLU A 22 6.18 -4.02 8.31
CA GLU A 22 6.23 -2.72 8.96
C GLU A 22 6.16 -1.61 7.92
N ALA A 23 5.21 -0.69 8.07
CA ALA A 23 5.25 0.58 7.36
C ALA A 23 6.59 1.27 7.65
N ILE A 24 7.31 1.67 6.62
CA ILE A 24 8.63 2.31 6.70
C ILE A 24 8.43 3.82 6.55
N ASN A 25 9.17 4.60 7.36
CA ASN A 25 9.25 6.05 7.19
C ASN A 25 10.51 6.36 6.39
N LEU A 26 10.32 6.89 5.18
CA LEU A 26 11.38 7.31 4.29
C LEU A 26 11.60 8.81 4.43
N LYS A 27 12.85 9.24 4.66
CA LYS A 27 13.23 10.66 4.55
C LYS A 27 13.55 10.96 3.09
N LEU A 28 12.89 11.96 2.51
CA LEU A 28 13.08 12.36 1.12
C LEU A 28 13.64 13.78 1.06
N LEU A 29 14.71 13.98 0.31
CA LEU A 29 15.28 15.30 0.04
C LEU A 29 14.72 15.82 -1.29
N ILE A 30 13.92 16.90 -1.23
CA ILE A 30 13.32 17.57 -2.37
C ILE A 30 13.58 19.07 -2.25
N ASP A 31 14.31 19.62 -3.23
CA ASP A 31 14.63 21.05 -3.32
C ASP A 31 15.18 21.67 -2.02
N GLY A 32 16.04 20.90 -1.33
CA GLY A 32 16.70 21.32 -0.09
C GLY A 32 15.89 21.06 1.18
N ASN A 33 14.63 20.65 1.07
CA ASN A 33 13.77 20.31 2.19
C ASN A 33 13.71 18.79 2.40
N THR A 34 13.64 18.37 3.66
CA THR A 34 13.46 16.95 4.01
C THR A 34 12.00 16.70 4.39
N TYR A 35 11.40 15.71 3.74
CA TYR A 35 10.03 15.28 4.01
C TYR A 35 10.03 13.84 4.52
N THR A 36 9.10 13.52 5.42
CA THR A 36 8.87 12.14 5.86
C THR A 36 7.72 11.54 5.05
N MET A 37 7.97 10.40 4.41
CA MET A 37 7.01 9.67 3.61
C MET A 37 6.77 8.28 4.21
N LEU A 38 5.51 7.91 4.35
CA LEU A 38 5.05 6.55 4.63
C LEU A 38 5.24 5.69 3.39
N TYR A 39 5.85 4.51 3.56
CA TYR A 39 5.97 3.49 2.52
C TYR A 39 5.68 2.10 3.10
N GLU A 40 4.66 1.42 2.58
CA GLU A 40 4.34 0.05 3.00
C GLU A 40 3.94 -0.82 1.82
N SER A 41 4.55 -2.01 1.69
CA SER A 41 4.14 -3.01 0.70
C SER A 41 3.07 -3.93 1.27
N LYS A 42 2.01 -4.20 0.50
CA LYS A 42 0.88 -5.06 0.87
C LYS A 42 0.62 -6.07 -0.24
N LYS A 43 0.07 -7.23 0.15
CA LYS A 43 -0.48 -8.23 -0.76
C LYS A 43 -1.92 -8.52 -0.37
N VAL A 44 -2.84 -8.48 -1.33
CA VAL A 44 -4.25 -8.82 -1.13
C VAL A 44 -4.37 -10.31 -0.82
N LYS A 45 -4.94 -10.61 0.35
CA LYS A 45 -5.21 -11.97 0.83
C LYS A 45 -6.64 -12.37 0.47
N PHE A 46 -6.92 -13.67 0.54
CA PHE A 46 -8.27 -14.19 0.32
C PHE A 46 -9.28 -13.60 1.32
N SER A 47 -8.85 -13.42 2.58
CA SER A 47 -9.65 -12.77 3.63
C SER A 47 -10.00 -11.31 3.35
N ASP A 48 -9.34 -10.68 2.38
CA ASP A 48 -9.54 -9.27 2.08
C ASP A 48 -10.65 -9.06 1.05
N LEU A 49 -11.11 -10.16 0.41
CA LEU A 49 -12.03 -10.14 -0.72
C LEU A 49 -13.50 -10.18 -0.30
N ASP A 50 -14.35 -9.59 -1.14
CA ASP A 50 -15.80 -9.74 -1.08
C ASP A 50 -16.30 -10.86 -2.03
N ILE A 51 -17.62 -10.99 -2.12
CA ILE A 51 -18.29 -11.96 -3.00
C ILE A 51 -18.00 -11.75 -4.50
N LEU A 52 -17.50 -10.58 -4.90
CA LEU A 52 -17.12 -10.26 -6.28
C LEU A 52 -15.64 -10.56 -6.55
N ASN A 53 -14.93 -11.20 -5.61
CA ASN A 53 -13.50 -11.51 -5.69
C ASN A 53 -12.61 -10.26 -5.86
N ILE A 54 -13.07 -9.11 -5.37
CA ILE A 54 -12.29 -7.87 -5.28
C ILE A 54 -12.12 -7.48 -3.81
N MET A 55 -11.12 -6.65 -3.53
CA MET A 55 -10.85 -6.19 -2.19
C MET A 55 -12.05 -5.43 -1.64
N PHE A 56 -12.58 -5.90 -0.51
CA PHE A 56 -13.69 -5.26 0.17
C PHE A 56 -13.27 -3.87 0.64
N HIS A 57 -14.07 -2.85 0.36
CA HIS A 57 -13.74 -1.44 0.61
C HIS A 57 -13.32 -1.17 2.07
N SER A 58 -13.98 -1.80 3.04
CA SER A 58 -13.62 -1.67 4.46
C SER A 58 -12.21 -2.19 4.76
N ASN A 59 -11.74 -3.21 4.04
CA ASN A 59 -10.37 -3.71 4.18
C ASN A 59 -9.33 -2.72 3.63
N GLN A 60 -9.67 -1.89 2.63
CA GLN A 60 -8.78 -0.83 2.15
C GLN A 60 -8.60 0.24 3.22
N VAL A 61 -9.70 0.66 3.87
CA VAL A 61 -9.68 1.57 5.01
C VAL A 61 -8.88 0.98 6.18
N LYS A 62 -9.05 -0.32 6.46
CA LYS A 62 -8.27 -1.03 7.49
C LYS A 62 -6.78 -1.06 7.18
N HIS A 63 -6.39 -1.42 5.96
CA HIS A 63 -4.98 -1.44 5.56
C HIS A 63 -4.36 -0.06 5.70
N CYS A 64 -5.04 0.99 5.19
CA CYS A 64 -4.57 2.36 5.30
C CYS A 64 -4.51 2.88 6.73
N GLY A 65 -5.54 2.57 7.54
CA GLY A 65 -5.59 2.98 8.95
C GLY A 65 -4.46 2.38 9.76
N ASN A 66 -4.15 1.10 9.55
CA ASN A 66 -3.00 0.45 10.18
C ASN A 66 -1.68 1.11 9.74
N SER A 67 -1.51 1.41 8.45
CA SER A 67 -0.34 2.13 7.96
C SER A 67 -0.19 3.50 8.62
N VAL A 68 -1.28 4.26 8.74
CA VAL A 68 -1.31 5.58 9.40
C VAL A 68 -0.91 5.47 10.87
N ILE A 69 -1.41 4.47 11.60
CA ILE A 69 -1.04 4.24 13.00
C ILE A 69 0.47 3.98 13.09
N CYS A 70 1.00 3.03 12.32
CA CYS A 70 2.44 2.74 12.33
C CYS A 70 3.30 3.95 11.97
N TYR A 71 2.88 4.72 10.97
CA TYR A 71 3.54 5.95 10.56
C TYR A 71 3.57 6.98 11.68
N LEU A 72 2.43 7.20 12.34
CA LEU A 72 2.28 8.14 13.46
C LEU A 72 3.17 7.76 14.62
N LEU A 73 3.12 6.50 15.09
CA LEU A 73 3.95 6.02 16.19
C LEU A 73 5.45 6.26 15.93
N LYS A 74 5.88 6.08 14.68
CA LYS A 74 7.26 6.31 14.27
C LYS A 74 7.66 7.79 14.20
N ILE A 75 6.77 8.70 13.79
CA ILE A 75 7.09 10.14 13.74
C ILE A 75 6.90 10.84 15.09
N SER A 76 5.95 10.41 15.92
CA SER A 76 5.77 10.97 17.26
C SER A 76 6.73 10.38 18.30
N SER A 77 7.43 9.29 17.96
CA SER A 77 8.22 8.51 18.91
C SER A 77 7.41 8.09 20.15
N THR A 78 6.10 7.89 19.98
CA THR A 78 5.19 7.45 21.04
C THR A 78 4.87 5.97 20.88
N ASP A 79 4.51 5.32 21.98
CA ASP A 79 3.86 4.01 21.93
C ASP A 79 2.36 4.15 21.56
N ILE A 80 1.72 2.99 21.37
CA ILE A 80 0.31 2.91 21.02
C ILE A 80 -0.62 3.35 22.17
N GLU A 81 -0.17 3.20 23.42
CA GLU A 81 -0.95 3.57 24.61
C GLU A 81 -1.02 5.10 24.78
N ASN A 82 -0.01 5.81 24.29
CA ASN A 82 0.11 7.26 24.30
C ASN A 82 -0.31 7.91 22.98
N MET A 83 -0.91 7.14 22.05
CA MET A 83 -1.38 7.68 20.77
C MET A 83 -2.60 8.56 20.99
N ASN A 84 -2.42 9.87 20.81
CA ASN A 84 -3.42 10.89 21.12
C ASN A 84 -4.04 11.52 19.86
N TYR A 85 -4.17 10.75 18.78
CA TYR A 85 -4.83 11.20 17.56
C TYR A 85 -6.12 10.41 17.32
N VAL A 86 -7.21 11.13 17.10
CA VAL A 86 -8.52 10.55 16.76
C VAL A 86 -8.85 10.85 15.30
N VAL A 87 -9.39 9.85 14.59
CA VAL A 87 -9.88 10.03 13.23
C VAL A 87 -11.17 10.82 13.25
N ARG A 88 -11.19 11.97 12.57
CA ARG A 88 -12.39 12.79 12.38
C ARG A 88 -13.06 12.51 11.05
N HIS A 89 -12.28 12.35 9.98
CA HIS A 89 -12.80 12.15 8.64
C HIS A 89 -11.88 11.23 7.82
N ILE A 90 -12.48 10.44 6.94
CA ILE A 90 -11.78 9.63 5.95
C ILE A 90 -12.46 9.88 4.60
N ASP A 91 -11.72 10.47 3.67
CA ASP A 91 -12.12 10.61 2.27
C ASP A 91 -11.38 9.58 1.43
N ILE A 92 -12.09 8.65 0.79
CA ILE A 92 -11.48 7.63 -0.08
C ILE A 92 -12.06 7.68 -1.49
N SER A 93 -11.20 7.62 -2.49
CA SER A 93 -11.57 7.49 -3.90
C SER A 93 -11.00 6.19 -4.45
N TYR A 94 -11.85 5.40 -5.11
CA TYR A 94 -11.48 4.12 -5.70
C TYR A 94 -11.36 4.28 -7.22
N ASN A 95 -10.16 4.06 -7.75
CA ASN A 95 -9.86 4.21 -9.17
C ASN A 95 -9.89 2.87 -9.90
N ARG A 96 -9.35 1.80 -9.29
CA ARG A 96 -9.31 0.45 -9.85
C ARG A 96 -9.45 -0.61 -8.75
N PRO A 97 -10.11 -1.74 -9.03
CA PRO A 97 -10.27 -2.80 -8.05
C PRO A 97 -8.94 -3.52 -7.81
N LEU A 98 -8.69 -3.86 -6.54
CA LEU A 98 -7.63 -4.77 -6.13
C LEU A 98 -8.18 -6.20 -6.11
N LYS A 99 -7.43 -7.17 -6.65
CA LYS A 99 -7.82 -8.58 -6.72
C LYS A 99 -6.89 -9.48 -5.91
N TYR A 100 -7.29 -10.74 -5.73
CA TYR A 100 -6.46 -11.74 -5.06
C TYR A 100 -5.02 -11.74 -5.58
N GLU A 101 -4.07 -11.87 -4.65
CA GLU A 101 -2.62 -11.84 -4.90
C GLU A 101 -2.04 -10.57 -5.52
N ASN A 102 -2.83 -9.52 -5.76
CA ASN A 102 -2.28 -8.24 -6.17
C ASN A 102 -1.32 -7.75 -5.08
N VAL A 103 -0.11 -7.40 -5.49
CA VAL A 103 0.88 -6.71 -4.66
C VAL A 103 0.77 -5.23 -4.99
N TYR A 104 0.58 -4.41 -3.96
CA TYR A 104 0.45 -2.97 -4.07
C TYR A 104 1.16 -2.31 -2.90
N LYS A 105 1.37 -1.00 -2.99
CA LYS A 105 2.03 -0.20 -1.98
C LYS A 105 1.08 0.86 -1.47
N ILE A 106 1.13 1.12 -0.17
CA ILE A 106 0.52 2.28 0.46
C ILE A 106 1.64 3.29 0.64
N ILE A 107 1.53 4.41 -0.05
CA ILE A 107 2.54 5.48 -0.03
C ILE A 107 1.83 6.76 0.36
N GLY A 108 2.40 7.53 1.29
CA GLY A 108 1.74 8.76 1.70
C GLY A 108 2.55 9.62 2.65
N GLY A 109 1.93 10.64 3.20
CA GLY A 109 2.60 11.55 4.12
C GLY A 109 1.67 12.62 4.65
N VAL A 110 2.18 13.45 5.55
CA VAL A 110 1.44 14.61 6.04
C VAL A 110 1.32 15.64 4.92
N THR A 111 0.10 16.09 4.64
CA THR A 111 -0.15 17.06 3.57
C THR A 111 -0.63 18.41 4.07
N SER A 112 -1.10 18.50 5.30
CA SER A 112 -1.38 19.79 5.95
C SER A 112 -1.51 19.66 7.45
N TYR A 113 -1.26 20.78 8.14
CA TYR A 113 -1.56 20.96 9.56
C TYR A 113 -2.58 22.08 9.74
N GLY A 114 -3.49 21.89 10.68
CA GLY A 114 -4.23 22.95 11.36
C GLY A 114 -3.67 23.15 12.77
N VAL A 115 -4.40 23.90 13.60
CA VAL A 115 -4.00 24.12 15.01
C VAL A 115 -4.00 22.82 15.81
N THR A 116 -5.09 22.05 15.71
CA THR A 116 -5.28 20.79 16.46
C THR A 116 -5.48 19.58 15.54
N SER A 117 -5.30 19.76 14.23
CA SER A 117 -5.63 18.73 13.24
C SER A 117 -4.51 18.53 12.24
N MET A 118 -4.43 17.33 11.66
CA MET A 118 -3.46 16.97 10.63
C MET A 118 -4.17 16.20 9.52
N LYS A 119 -3.80 16.46 8.27
CA LYS A 119 -4.20 15.62 7.14
C LYS A 119 -3.06 14.73 6.69
N ILE A 120 -3.34 13.44 6.55
CA ILE A 120 -2.45 12.45 5.95
C ILE A 120 -3.09 11.98 4.66
N THR A 121 -2.38 12.14 3.54
CA THR A 121 -2.82 11.65 2.23
C THR A 121 -2.04 10.40 1.88
N LEU A 122 -2.74 9.38 1.41
CA LEU A 122 -2.20 8.08 1.01
C LEU A 122 -2.65 7.73 -0.40
N PHE A 123 -1.82 6.96 -1.10
CA PHE A 123 -2.10 6.37 -2.40
C PHE A 123 -1.83 4.87 -2.34
N GLY A 124 -2.80 4.10 -2.81
CA GLY A 124 -2.67 2.66 -3.05
C GLY A 124 -2.22 2.43 -4.48
N VAL A 125 -0.94 2.11 -4.69
CA VAL A 125 -0.36 2.02 -6.04
C VAL A 125 0.27 0.66 -6.33
N GLY A 126 0.16 0.22 -7.59
CA GLY A 126 0.94 -0.89 -8.14
C GLY A 126 1.84 -0.41 -9.28
N SER A 127 2.63 -1.33 -9.83
CA SER A 127 3.47 -1.07 -10.99
C SER A 127 3.32 -2.16 -12.03
N THR A 128 3.26 -1.78 -13.29
CA THR A 128 3.45 -2.65 -14.46
C THR A 128 4.66 -2.18 -15.26
N MET A 129 5.30 -3.08 -16.02
CA MET A 129 6.39 -2.69 -16.91
C MET A 129 5.82 -2.09 -18.21
N LYS A 130 6.44 -1.01 -18.69
CA LYS A 130 6.14 -0.45 -20.01
C LYS A 130 6.49 -1.50 -21.08
N GLY A 131 5.48 -2.18 -21.62
CA GLY A 131 5.61 -3.27 -22.59
C GLY A 131 4.67 -4.45 -22.33
N GLU A 132 4.10 -4.60 -21.14
CA GLU A 132 3.11 -5.67 -20.84
C GLU A 132 1.66 -5.28 -21.21
N GLU A 133 1.40 -3.99 -21.49
CA GLU A 133 0.05 -3.50 -21.87
C GLU A 133 -0.31 -3.78 -23.34
N GLU A 134 0.67 -3.89 -24.24
CA GLU A 134 0.41 -4.14 -25.68
C GLU A 134 -0.08 -5.57 -25.98
N VAL A 135 0.18 -6.54 -25.10
CA VAL A 135 -0.15 -7.96 -25.36
C VAL A 135 -1.60 -8.32 -24.99
N LYS A 136 -2.35 -7.43 -24.32
CA LYS A 136 -3.73 -7.71 -23.87
C LYS A 136 -4.82 -7.07 -24.74
N GLY A 137 -4.45 -6.39 -25.85
CA GLY A 137 -5.35 -5.60 -26.68
C GLY A 137 -5.97 -6.30 -27.90
N GLU A 138 -5.52 -7.49 -28.30
CA GLU A 138 -5.97 -8.11 -29.56
C GLU A 138 -6.31 -9.60 -29.41
N SER A 139 -7.59 -9.89 -29.13
CA SER A 139 -8.28 -11.12 -29.53
C SER A 139 -9.75 -11.01 -29.07
N GLY A 140 -10.80 -10.95 -29.88
CA GLY A 140 -10.96 -10.97 -31.33
C GLY A 140 -12.47 -11.03 -31.56
N GLU A 141 -13.04 -10.07 -32.27
CA GLU A 141 -14.36 -10.20 -32.87
C GLU A 141 -14.24 -11.13 -34.08
N GLN A 142 -14.97 -12.25 -34.09
CA GLN A 142 -15.54 -12.79 -35.32
C GLN A 142 -16.72 -13.72 -35.04
N SER A 143 -17.82 -13.37 -35.71
CA SER A 143 -19.12 -14.03 -35.83
C SER A 143 -19.07 -15.42 -36.46
N ASN A 144 -19.95 -16.33 -36.02
CA ASN A 144 -20.82 -17.10 -36.91
C ASN A 144 -21.94 -17.87 -36.18
N ASP A 145 -23.14 -17.77 -36.74
CA ASP A 145 -24.36 -18.51 -36.41
C ASP A 145 -24.23 -20.04 -36.63
N ARG A 146 -24.82 -20.84 -35.72
CA ARG A 146 -25.89 -21.83 -36.02
C ARG A 146 -26.25 -22.73 -34.82
N SER A 147 -27.52 -22.61 -34.40
CA SER A 147 -28.48 -23.64 -33.95
C SER A 147 -28.01 -24.92 -33.24
N GLY A 148 -28.54 -25.15 -32.04
CA GLY A 148 -28.66 -26.48 -31.41
C GLY A 148 -29.31 -26.39 -30.03
N GLU A 149 -30.51 -26.95 -29.88
CA GLU A 149 -31.24 -27.11 -28.63
C GLU A 149 -30.53 -28.06 -27.66
N GLY A 150 -30.58 -27.76 -26.35
CA GLY A 150 -30.32 -28.74 -25.29
C GLY A 150 -29.58 -28.19 -24.07
N SER A 151 -30.33 -27.90 -23.00
CA SER A 151 -29.96 -28.08 -21.58
C SER A 151 -28.48 -28.00 -21.20
N ASP A 152 -27.94 -26.82 -20.81
CA ASP A 152 -26.60 -26.70 -20.18
C ASP A 152 -26.39 -25.37 -19.41
N GLU A 153 -27.30 -24.98 -18.50
CA GLU A 153 -27.08 -23.79 -17.65
C GLU A 153 -26.13 -24.04 -16.47
N GLU A 154 -26.00 -25.29 -15.99
CA GLU A 154 -25.08 -25.64 -14.90
C GLU A 154 -23.64 -25.81 -15.39
N ASP A 155 -23.44 -26.38 -16.59
CA ASP A 155 -22.11 -26.55 -17.18
C ASP A 155 -21.50 -25.22 -17.62
N SER A 156 -22.29 -24.24 -18.10
CA SER A 156 -21.79 -22.89 -18.41
C SER A 156 -21.26 -22.14 -17.16
N MET A 157 -21.92 -22.30 -16.00
CA MET A 157 -21.49 -21.67 -14.76
C MET A 157 -20.24 -22.37 -14.18
N MET A 158 -20.16 -23.71 -14.29
CA MET A 158 -19.00 -24.50 -13.90
C MET A 158 -17.78 -24.27 -14.80
N GLU A 159 -17.97 -24.07 -16.11
CA GLU A 159 -16.92 -23.70 -17.06
C GLU A 159 -16.36 -22.30 -16.76
N MET A 160 -17.24 -21.34 -16.40
CA MET A 160 -16.85 -19.97 -16.01
C MET A 160 -16.13 -19.92 -14.66
N LEU A 161 -16.50 -20.81 -13.71
CA LEU A 161 -15.79 -21.01 -12.45
C LEU A 161 -14.45 -21.76 -12.65
N ARG A 162 -14.37 -22.72 -13.57
CA ARG A 162 -13.14 -23.47 -13.88
C ARG A 162 -12.11 -22.65 -14.65
N MET A 163 -12.54 -21.80 -15.59
CA MET A 163 -11.66 -20.89 -16.33
C MET A 163 -10.93 -19.87 -15.43
N ASN A 164 -11.48 -19.57 -14.24
CA ASN A 164 -10.85 -18.64 -13.28
C ASN A 164 -9.90 -19.32 -12.29
N LEU A 165 -9.87 -20.65 -12.20
CA LEU A 165 -9.15 -21.33 -11.12
C LEU A 165 -7.75 -21.84 -11.49
N LEU A 166 -7.36 -21.93 -12.77
CA LEU A 166 -6.10 -22.59 -13.15
C LEU A 166 -5.35 -22.02 -14.35
N HIS A 167 -5.38 -20.70 -14.61
CA HIS A 167 -4.48 -20.09 -15.61
C HIS A 167 -3.50 -19.04 -15.04
N ASP A 168 -2.22 -19.45 -15.11
CA ASP A 168 -1.05 -18.63 -15.46
C ASP A 168 -0.27 -17.85 -14.38
N ASN A 169 -0.27 -18.32 -13.14
CA ASN A 169 0.62 -17.77 -12.09
C ASN A 169 2.08 -18.28 -12.15
N THR A 170 2.38 -19.30 -12.97
CA THR A 170 3.73 -19.89 -13.05
C THR A 170 4.66 -19.17 -14.02
N LYS A 171 4.13 -18.56 -15.10
CA LYS A 171 4.93 -17.76 -16.05
C LYS A 171 5.34 -16.40 -15.47
N LYS A 172 4.43 -15.68 -14.79
CA LYS A 172 4.73 -14.37 -14.16
C LYS A 172 5.79 -14.45 -13.04
N ARG A 173 5.89 -15.58 -12.34
CA ARG A 173 6.87 -15.76 -11.25
C ARG A 173 8.33 -15.84 -11.69
N ARG A 174 8.62 -16.19 -12.95
CA ARG A 174 10.01 -16.36 -13.43
C ARG A 174 10.68 -15.06 -13.88
N GLN A 175 9.92 -14.02 -14.22
CA GLN A 175 10.47 -12.77 -14.77
C GLN A 175 10.82 -11.72 -13.71
N ILE A 176 10.25 -11.81 -12.49
CA ILE A 176 10.51 -10.90 -11.35
C ILE A 176 11.97 -11.03 -10.81
N ARG A 177 12.73 -12.06 -11.21
CA ARG A 177 14.02 -12.40 -10.57
C ARG A 177 15.24 -11.58 -10.99
N LYS A 178 15.18 -10.69 -11.99
CA LYS A 178 16.40 -10.02 -12.52
C LYS A 178 16.43 -8.49 -12.52
N GLU A 179 15.52 -7.80 -11.83
CA GLU A 179 15.54 -6.33 -11.83
C GLU A 179 15.99 -5.69 -10.49
N LYS A 180 16.65 -4.54 -10.63
CA LYS A 180 16.93 -3.59 -9.54
C LYS A 180 15.59 -2.93 -9.15
N SER A 181 14.81 -3.58 -8.29
CA SER A 181 13.58 -2.98 -7.74
C SER A 181 13.93 -1.85 -6.76
N ILE A 182 13.06 -0.85 -6.66
CA ILE A 182 13.11 0.16 -5.61
C ILE A 182 13.14 -0.49 -4.22
N ASP A 183 12.41 -1.59 -4.01
CA ASP A 183 12.45 -2.32 -2.75
C ASP A 183 13.86 -2.85 -2.43
N LYS A 184 14.63 -3.28 -3.45
CA LYS A 184 16.02 -3.70 -3.24
C LYS A 184 16.93 -2.53 -2.90
N LEU A 185 16.68 -1.35 -3.47
CA LEU A 185 17.41 -0.13 -3.11
C LEU A 185 17.09 0.30 -1.68
N LEU A 186 15.81 0.27 -1.29
CA LEU A 186 15.40 0.60 0.08
C LEU A 186 16.00 -0.38 1.10
N ASN A 187 16.02 -1.67 0.80
CA ASN A 187 16.66 -2.69 1.65
C ASN A 187 18.19 -2.57 1.71
N GLN A 188 18.83 -1.85 0.78
CA GLN A 188 20.26 -1.55 0.83
C GLN A 188 20.55 -0.28 1.65
N LEU A 189 19.56 0.60 1.79
CA LEU A 189 19.67 1.88 2.51
C LEU A 189 19.29 1.78 3.99
N GLY A 190 18.78 0.62 4.45
CA GLY A 190 18.50 0.37 5.86
C GLY A 190 18.49 -1.12 6.18
N ASP A 191 18.78 -1.45 7.43
CA ASP A 191 18.48 -2.79 7.96
C ASP A 191 16.96 -2.98 8.03
N GLU A 192 16.50 -4.21 7.79
CA GLU A 192 15.09 -4.64 7.59
C GLU A 192 14.10 -4.24 8.72
N HIS A 193 14.55 -3.53 9.75
CA HIS A 193 13.83 -3.11 10.95
C HIS A 193 14.04 -1.64 11.38
N GLN A 194 14.70 -0.80 10.57
CA GLN A 194 15.00 0.58 10.97
C GLN A 194 14.41 1.63 10.01
N ASN A 195 14.06 2.79 10.58
CA ASN A 195 13.80 4.00 9.80
C ASN A 195 15.02 4.26 8.91
N ILE A 196 14.83 4.40 7.60
CA ILE A 196 15.90 4.82 6.70
C ILE A 196 16.22 6.27 7.08
N THR A 197 17.32 6.44 7.84
CA THR A 197 17.73 7.73 8.38
C THR A 197 18.40 8.60 7.31
N GLU A 198 18.98 7.98 6.29
CA GLU A 198 19.56 8.66 5.14
C GLU A 198 18.45 9.24 4.25
N ALA A 199 18.55 10.54 3.98
CA ALA A 199 17.60 11.20 3.11
C ALA A 199 17.80 10.77 1.65
N ILE A 200 16.76 10.20 1.04
CA ILE A 200 16.76 9.78 -0.35
C ILE A 200 16.60 11.02 -1.23
N ASN A 201 17.63 11.32 -2.03
CA ASN A 201 17.59 12.42 -2.98
C ASN A 201 16.71 12.06 -4.19
N MET A 202 15.59 12.77 -4.38
CA MET A 202 14.67 12.52 -5.49
C MET A 202 15.27 12.82 -6.87
N LYS A 203 16.38 13.58 -6.94
CA LYS A 203 17.13 13.84 -8.18
C LYS A 203 18.15 12.73 -8.51
N ASN A 204 18.18 11.63 -7.75
CA ASN A 204 19.08 10.51 -8.02
C ASN A 204 18.78 9.88 -9.40
N PRO A 205 19.74 9.85 -10.34
CA PRO A 205 19.53 9.31 -11.68
C PRO A 205 19.06 7.85 -11.70
N LEU A 206 19.50 7.02 -10.75
CA LEU A 206 19.11 5.61 -10.68
C LEU A 206 17.63 5.45 -10.30
N LEU A 207 17.11 6.28 -9.39
CA LEU A 207 15.69 6.26 -9.04
C LEU A 207 14.82 6.69 -10.22
N GLN A 208 15.26 7.75 -10.92
CA GLN A 208 14.56 8.23 -12.11
C GLN A 208 14.58 7.21 -13.25
N GLU A 209 15.70 6.50 -13.44
CA GLU A 209 15.79 5.42 -14.42
C GLU A 209 14.81 4.29 -14.10
N ILE A 210 14.72 3.85 -12.84
CA ILE A 210 13.79 2.78 -12.44
C ILE A 210 12.34 3.22 -12.61
N ALA A 211 12.01 4.44 -12.18
CA ALA A 211 10.67 5.01 -12.34
C ALA A 211 10.27 5.11 -13.82
N SER A 212 11.20 5.51 -14.70
CA SER A 212 10.92 5.68 -16.13
C SER A 212 10.48 4.39 -16.84
N LYS A 213 10.86 3.21 -16.31
CA LYS A 213 10.55 1.89 -16.88
C LYS A 213 9.18 1.34 -16.48
N LYS A 214 8.51 1.98 -15.52
CA LYS A 214 7.25 1.51 -14.94
C LYS A 214 6.07 2.39 -15.33
N ASN A 215 4.90 1.77 -15.40
CA ASN A 215 3.61 2.45 -15.39
C ASN A 215 3.00 2.27 -13.99
N CYS A 216 2.71 3.37 -13.31
CA CYS A 216 2.05 3.33 -12.02
C CYS A 216 0.56 3.11 -12.20
N ILE A 217 0.04 2.12 -11.50
CA ILE A 217 -1.39 1.86 -11.42
C ILE A 217 -1.88 2.45 -10.10
N ASN A 218 -2.70 3.50 -10.17
CA ASN A 218 -3.40 4.00 -8.99
C ASN A 218 -4.68 3.18 -8.77
N TYR A 219 -4.75 2.47 -7.64
CA TYR A 219 -5.95 1.72 -7.23
C TYR A 219 -6.90 2.61 -6.44
N PHE A 220 -6.37 3.47 -5.56
CA PHE A 220 -7.17 4.34 -4.72
C PHE A 220 -6.31 5.47 -4.10
N SER A 221 -6.97 6.55 -3.69
CA SER A 221 -6.39 7.60 -2.86
C SER A 221 -7.23 7.82 -1.60
N VAL A 222 -6.59 8.12 -0.47
CA VAL A 222 -7.25 8.34 0.81
C VAL A 222 -6.71 9.60 1.49
N VAL A 223 -7.59 10.35 2.14
CA VAL A 223 -7.21 11.45 3.04
C VAL A 223 -7.79 11.18 4.42
N TYR A 224 -6.92 11.02 5.40
CA TYR A 224 -7.27 10.96 6.81
C TYR A 224 -7.18 12.36 7.41
N THR A 225 -8.26 12.84 8.02
CA THR A 225 -8.23 14.01 8.89
C THR A 225 -8.20 13.55 10.34
N LEU A 226 -7.09 13.82 11.00
CA LEU A 226 -6.83 13.46 12.40
C LEU A 226 -6.91 14.69 13.28
N VAL A 227 -7.35 14.50 14.52
CA VAL A 227 -7.39 15.55 15.55
C VAL A 227 -6.55 15.08 16.74
N LYS A 228 -5.60 15.92 17.16
CA LYS A 228 -4.81 15.67 18.38
C LYS A 228 -5.69 15.97 19.58
N VAL A 229 -5.69 15.06 20.55
CA VAL A 229 -6.40 15.19 21.82
C VAL A 229 -5.42 15.11 22.98
N ASP A 230 -5.86 15.50 24.18
CA ASP A 230 -5.12 15.29 25.43
C ASP A 230 -5.61 14.02 26.16
N ASP A 231 -5.10 13.80 27.37
CA ASP A 231 -5.45 12.71 28.26
C ASP A 231 -6.93 12.72 28.71
N LYS A 232 -7.61 13.86 28.56
CA LYS A 232 -9.04 14.04 28.85
C LYS A 232 -9.91 13.89 27.60
N GLY A 233 -9.31 13.72 26.42
CA GLY A 233 -10.01 13.68 25.15
C GLY A 233 -10.38 15.05 24.59
N GLU A 234 -9.88 16.14 25.18
CA GLU A 234 -10.07 17.50 24.66
C GLU A 234 -9.07 17.78 23.54
N LYS A 235 -9.42 18.68 22.61
CA LYS A 235 -8.55 19.01 21.47
C LYS A 235 -7.27 19.68 21.98
N SER A 236 -6.12 19.14 21.59
CA SER A 236 -4.82 19.69 21.93
C SER A 236 -4.11 20.27 20.70
N VAL A 237 -3.23 21.25 20.93
CA VAL A 237 -2.48 21.90 19.87
C VAL A 237 -1.36 20.95 19.39
N ILE A 238 -1.16 20.90 18.07
CA ILE A 238 0.01 20.24 17.49
C ILE A 238 1.19 21.20 17.60
N ASP A 239 2.25 20.76 18.28
CA ASP A 239 3.42 21.58 18.58
C ASP A 239 4.14 22.02 17.29
N ASP A 240 4.57 23.28 17.25
CA ASP A 240 5.22 23.81 16.04
C ASP A 240 6.58 23.15 15.78
N SER A 241 7.27 22.67 16.82
CA SER A 241 8.47 21.85 16.67
C SER A 241 8.19 20.57 15.87
N PHE A 242 7.08 19.89 16.18
CA PHE A 242 6.65 18.69 15.46
C PHE A 242 6.30 19.00 14.00
N LYS A 243 5.58 20.10 13.75
CA LYS A 243 5.26 20.54 12.37
C LYS A 243 6.51 20.87 11.56
N ASN A 244 7.51 21.47 12.19
CA ASN A 244 8.78 21.83 11.54
C ASN A 244 9.63 20.58 11.25
N GLU A 245 9.68 19.62 12.17
CA GLU A 245 10.40 18.35 11.96
C GLU A 245 9.74 17.47 10.88
N HIS A 246 8.40 17.47 10.84
CA HIS A 246 7.62 16.69 9.88
C HIS A 246 6.88 17.61 8.93
N THR A 247 7.65 18.37 8.16
CA THR A 247 7.12 19.37 7.23
C THR A 247 6.09 18.74 6.28
N PRO A 248 4.91 19.36 6.09
CA PRO A 248 3.90 18.82 5.20
C PRO A 248 4.33 18.91 3.73
N MET A 249 4.06 17.86 2.96
CA MET A 249 4.25 17.82 1.51
C MET A 249 2.92 18.13 0.82
N SER A 250 2.89 19.01 -0.18
CA SER A 250 1.63 19.25 -0.91
C SER A 250 1.12 17.96 -1.56
N ALA A 251 -0.20 17.82 -1.73
CA ALA A 251 -0.79 16.62 -2.32
C ALA A 251 -0.28 16.36 -3.75
N ASP A 252 -0.07 17.41 -4.53
CA ASP A 252 0.46 17.31 -5.90
C ASP A 252 1.92 16.84 -5.91
N GLN A 253 2.76 17.43 -5.04
CA GLN A 253 4.16 17.00 -4.89
C GLN A 253 4.25 15.55 -4.41
N LEU A 254 3.38 15.15 -3.47
CA LEU A 254 3.29 13.77 -3.00
C LEU A 254 2.90 12.82 -4.13
N ASN A 255 1.94 13.21 -4.97
CA ASN A 255 1.54 12.41 -6.13
C ASN A 255 2.69 12.22 -7.13
N GLU A 256 3.52 13.24 -7.38
CA GLU A 256 4.70 13.09 -8.23
C GLU A 256 5.76 12.17 -7.61
N VAL A 257 5.97 12.26 -6.29
CA VAL A 257 6.87 11.34 -5.58
C VAL A 257 6.36 9.91 -5.65
N VAL A 258 5.07 9.68 -5.45
CA VAL A 258 4.43 8.36 -5.52
C VAL A 258 4.69 7.69 -6.87
N LYS A 259 4.69 8.45 -7.97
CA LYS A 259 5.01 7.92 -9.31
C LYS A 259 6.44 7.37 -9.42
N VAL A 260 7.36 7.89 -8.61
CA VAL A 260 8.73 7.36 -8.54
C VAL A 260 8.76 6.05 -7.78
N PHE A 261 7.99 5.90 -6.70
CA PHE A 261 8.08 4.77 -5.77
C PHE A 261 7.11 3.60 -6.05
N CYS A 262 6.22 3.74 -7.02
CA CYS A 262 5.59 2.58 -7.64
C CYS A 262 6.70 1.66 -8.24
#